data_AF-A0A8I2FW61-F1
#
_entry.id   AF-A0A8I2FW61-F1
#
_cell.length_a   1.000
_cell.length_b   1.000
_cell.length_c   1.000
_cell.angle_alpha   90.00
_cell.angle_beta   90.00
_cell.angle_gamma   90.00
#
_symmetry.space_group_name_H-M   'P 1'
#
loop_
_entity.id
_entity.type
_entity.pdbx_description
1 polymer ?
#
loop_
_entity_poly.entity_id
_entity_poly.type
_entity_poly.pdbx_seq_one_letter_code
_entity_poly.pdbx_strand_id
1 'polypeptide(L)'
;HEFLYPLVQGYDSVALHADVELGGTDQKFNLLVGRDLQRAMGQEPQVVITLPLLEGTDGVKKMSKTSGNYIALEDSHNEMFLKVMKIPDNIMLKYYELLSERSL
;
A
#
# COMPACT_ATOMS: atom_id res chain seq x y z
N HIS A 1 14.17 5.79 -16.85
CA HIS A 1 13.87 6.37 -15.52
C HIS A 1 13.23 5.36 -14.58
N GLU A 2 12.23 4.56 -15.01
CA GLU A 2 11.55 3.57 -14.15
C GLU A 2 12.46 2.45 -13.60
N PHE A 3 13.47 2.00 -14.35
CA PHE A 3 14.37 0.92 -13.89
C PHE A 3 15.26 1.30 -12.70
N LEU A 4 15.52 2.60 -12.48
CA LEU A 4 16.35 3.07 -11.36
C LEU A 4 15.54 3.27 -10.08
N TYR A 5 14.22 3.41 -10.18
CA TYR A 5 13.36 3.67 -9.03
C TYR A 5 13.49 2.62 -7.91
N PRO A 6 13.50 1.30 -8.19
CA PRO A 6 13.68 0.29 -7.16
C PRO A 6 15.01 0.41 -6.40
N LEU A 7 16.08 0.84 -7.09
CA LEU A 7 17.39 1.04 -6.46
C LEU A 7 17.41 2.26 -5.57
N VAL A 8 16.79 3.36 -6.01
CA VAL A 8 16.71 4.59 -5.21
C VAL A 8 15.86 4.35 -3.96
N GLN A 9 14.66 3.76 -4.12
CA GLN A 9 13.82 3.40 -2.98
C GLN A 9 14.55 2.43 -2.03
N GLY A 10 15.19 1.39 -2.57
CA GLY A 10 15.91 0.43 -1.74
C GLY A 10 17.14 1.03 -1.02
N TYR A 11 17.73 2.09 -1.56
CA TYR A 11 18.80 2.82 -0.88
C TYR A 11 18.28 3.61 0.34
N ASP A 12 17.01 4.04 0.34
CA ASP A 12 16.42 4.67 1.52
C ASP A 12 16.42 3.71 2.72
N SER A 13 16.15 2.42 2.50
CA SER A 13 16.24 1.39 3.56
C SER A 13 17.66 1.20 4.09
N VAL A 14 18.67 1.32 3.22
CA VAL A 14 20.09 1.29 3.62
C VAL A 14 20.43 2.52 4.46
N ALA A 15 20.02 3.70 4.00
CA ALA A 15 20.31 4.98 4.67
C ALA A 15 19.61 5.09 6.03
N LEU A 16 18.39 4.54 6.16
CA LEU A 16 17.61 4.54 7.39
C LEU A 16 17.91 3.36 8.31
N HIS A 17 18.73 2.38 7.87
CA HIS A 17 18.96 1.12 8.60
C HIS A 17 17.63 0.43 8.97
N ALA A 18 16.72 0.32 8.01
CA ALA A 18 15.37 -0.16 8.27
C ALA A 18 15.36 -1.64 8.65
N ASP A 19 14.79 -1.99 9.80
CA ASP A 19 14.54 -3.37 10.22
C ASP A 19 13.31 -3.97 9.52
N VAL A 20 12.32 -3.13 9.22
CA VAL A 20 11.03 -3.52 8.62
C VAL A 20 10.61 -2.47 7.59
N GLU A 21 10.17 -2.91 6.42
CA GLU A 21 9.50 -2.05 5.44
C GLU A 21 8.11 -2.61 5.09
N LEU A 22 7.12 -1.72 5.14
CA LEU A 22 5.72 -1.99 4.84
C LEU A 22 5.40 -1.51 3.42
N GLY A 23 4.58 -2.27 2.69
CA GLY A 23 4.10 -1.82 1.39
C GLY A 23 2.86 -2.56 0.89
N GLY A 24 2.26 -2.07 -0.19
CA GLY A 24 1.23 -2.82 -0.91
C GLY A 24 1.82 -4.06 -1.59
N THR A 25 0.98 -5.03 -1.95
CA THR A 25 1.43 -6.21 -2.73
C THR A 25 2.03 -5.85 -4.09
N ASP A 26 1.69 -4.68 -4.64
CA ASP A 26 2.27 -4.13 -5.87
C ASP A 26 3.71 -3.61 -5.70
N GLN A 27 4.17 -3.39 -4.46
CA GLN A 27 5.53 -2.92 -4.15
C GLN A 27 6.52 -4.05 -3.87
N LYS A 28 6.08 -5.31 -3.90
CA LYS A 28 6.92 -6.47 -3.51
C LYS A 28 8.29 -6.48 -4.18
N PHE A 29 8.37 -6.15 -5.48
CA PHE A 29 9.64 -6.12 -6.19
C PHE A 29 10.60 -5.06 -5.60
N ASN A 30 10.13 -3.84 -5.38
CA ASN A 30 10.95 -2.74 -4.85
C ASN A 30 11.43 -3.05 -3.42
N LEU A 31 10.56 -3.60 -2.58
CA LEU A 31 10.88 -4.00 -1.21
C LEU A 31 11.96 -5.09 -1.15
N LEU A 32 11.95 -6.02 -2.10
CA LEU A 32 12.97 -7.06 -2.21
C LEU A 32 14.31 -6.49 -2.71
N VAL A 33 14.29 -5.49 -3.61
CA VAL A 33 15.50 -4.78 -4.02
C VAL A 33 16.15 -4.07 -2.83
N GLY A 34 15.38 -3.39 -1.98
CA GLY A 34 15.90 -2.78 -0.75
C GLY A 34 16.56 -3.79 0.18
N ARG A 35 15.90 -4.95 0.38
CA ARG A 35 16.45 -6.07 1.16
C ARG A 35 17.78 -6.58 0.59
N ASP A 36 17.89 -6.70 -0.73
CA ASP A 36 19.12 -7.17 -1.38
C ASP A 36 20.23 -6.11 -1.32
N LEU A 37 19.89 -4.82 -1.40
CA LEU A 37 20.84 -3.72 -1.25
C LEU A 37 21.41 -3.63 0.17
N GLN A 38 20.58 -3.76 1.21
CA GLN A 38 21.05 -3.84 2.59
C GLN A 38 22.06 -4.98 2.77
N ARG A 39 21.77 -6.17 2.20
CA ARG A 39 22.71 -7.29 2.22
C ARG A 39 24.04 -6.95 1.54
N ALA A 40 24.00 -6.32 0.37
CA ALA A 40 25.19 -5.91 -0.36
C ALA A 40 26.03 -4.87 0.40
N MET A 41 25.40 -4.07 1.26
CA MET A 41 26.02 -3.07 2.11
C MET A 41 26.42 -3.60 3.51
N GLY A 42 26.29 -4.91 3.75
CA GLY A 42 26.65 -5.54 5.02
C GLY A 42 25.70 -5.24 6.18
N GLN A 43 24.50 -4.74 5.89
CA GLN A 43 23.44 -4.53 6.87
C GLN A 43 22.56 -5.78 7.02
N GLU A 44 21.87 -5.89 8.16
CA GLU A 44 20.83 -6.89 8.32
C GLU A 44 19.68 -6.58 7.34
N PRO A 45 19.25 -7.54 6.49
CA PRO A 45 18.23 -7.25 5.50
C PRO A 45 16.84 -7.12 6.14
N GLN A 46 16.12 -6.04 5.83
CA GLN A 46 14.79 -5.72 6.35
C GLN A 46 13.77 -6.85 6.18
N VAL A 47 12.85 -6.97 7.15
CA VAL A 47 11.63 -7.76 7.01
C VAL A 47 10.67 -7.01 6.09
N VAL A 48 10.16 -7.71 5.08
CA VAL A 48 9.18 -7.16 4.14
C VAL A 48 7.79 -7.61 4.54
N ILE A 49 6.90 -6.65 4.83
CA ILE A 49 5.50 -6.92 5.14
C ILE A 49 4.63 -6.27 4.07
N THR A 50 3.90 -7.10 3.32
CA THR A 50 2.98 -6.63 2.28
C THR A 50 1.52 -6.69 2.75
N LEU A 51 0.77 -5.64 2.48
CA LEU A 51 -0.66 -5.53 2.77
C LEU A 51 -1.50 -5.66 1.49
N PRO A 52 -2.71 -6.23 1.57
CA PRO A 52 -3.61 -6.32 0.42
C PRO A 52 -3.98 -4.94 -0.09
N LEU A 53 -4.14 -4.82 -1.40
CA LEU A 53 -4.60 -3.58 -2.02
C LEU A 53 -6.10 -3.45 -1.87
N LEU A 54 -6.55 -2.25 -1.51
CA LEU A 54 -7.96 -1.90 -1.42
C LEU A 54 -8.50 -1.59 -2.82
N GLU A 55 -9.59 -2.25 -3.21
CA GLU A 55 -10.37 -1.90 -4.39
C GLU A 55 -11.05 -0.55 -4.19
N GLY A 56 -11.27 0.21 -5.27
CA GLY A 56 -11.97 1.48 -5.18
C GLY A 56 -13.49 1.32 -5.07
N THR A 57 -14.20 2.43 -5.19
CA THR A 57 -15.69 2.48 -5.15
C THR A 57 -16.35 1.72 -6.29
N ASP A 58 -15.60 1.26 -7.29
CA ASP A 58 -16.09 0.40 -8.37
C ASP A 58 -16.09 -1.10 -8.02
N GLY A 59 -15.44 -1.49 -6.92
CA GLY A 59 -15.36 -2.88 -6.45
C GLY A 59 -14.48 -3.82 -7.27
N VAL A 60 -13.73 -3.32 -8.25
CA VAL A 60 -12.97 -4.15 -9.20
C VAL A 60 -11.52 -3.69 -9.31
N LYS A 61 -11.29 -2.40 -9.54
CA LYS A 61 -9.94 -1.87 -9.73
C LYS A 61 -9.35 -1.45 -8.39
N LYS A 62 -8.03 -1.53 -8.28
CA LYS A 62 -7.28 -0.89 -7.18
C LYS A 62 -7.72 0.57 -7.04
N MET A 63 -7.93 1.00 -5.80
CA MET A 63 -8.24 2.39 -5.50
C MET A 63 -7.12 3.31 -6.02
N SER A 64 -7.48 4.32 -6.81
CA SER A 64 -6.51 5.27 -7.35
C SER A 64 -7.17 6.60 -7.74
N LYS A 65 -6.41 7.69 -7.60
CA LYS A 65 -6.85 9.03 -8.06
C LYS A 65 -7.14 9.05 -9.56
N THR A 66 -6.31 8.36 -10.34
CA THR A 66 -6.40 8.30 -11.81
C THR A 66 -7.63 7.55 -12.30
N SER A 67 -8.08 6.51 -11.58
CA SER A 67 -9.32 5.79 -11.94
C SER A 67 -10.58 6.48 -11.43
N GLY A 68 -10.45 7.56 -10.65
CA GLY A 68 -11.59 8.28 -10.07
C GLY A 68 -12.41 7.47 -9.05
N ASN A 69 -11.89 6.32 -8.60
CA ASN A 69 -12.59 5.38 -7.73
C ASN A 69 -12.13 5.45 -6.26
N TYR A 70 -11.60 6.60 -5.84
CA TYR A 70 -10.96 6.77 -4.53
C TYR A 70 -11.81 7.57 -3.55
N ILE A 71 -11.59 7.26 -2.27
CA ILE A 71 -12.08 8.02 -1.13
C ILE A 71 -10.87 8.77 -0.58
N ALA A 72 -10.91 10.10 -0.60
CA ALA A 72 -9.79 10.91 -0.13
C ALA A 72 -9.89 11.10 1.38
N LEU A 73 -8.76 11.09 2.08
CA LEU A 73 -8.72 11.46 3.50
C LEU A 73 -9.13 12.92 3.74
N GLU A 74 -8.99 13.77 2.71
CA GLU A 74 -9.32 15.20 2.73
C GLU A 74 -10.74 15.49 2.21
N ASP A 75 -11.52 14.47 1.81
CA ASP A 75 -12.91 14.66 1.41
C ASP A 75 -13.71 15.27 2.58
N SER A 76 -14.71 16.12 2.28
CA SER A 76 -15.63 16.57 3.32
C SER A 76 -16.37 15.37 3.94
N HIS A 77 -16.80 15.50 5.20
CA HIS A 77 -17.51 14.42 5.91
C HIS A 77 -18.67 13.81 5.09
N ASN A 78 -19.44 14.65 4.40
CA ASN A 78 -20.55 14.22 3.56
C ASN A 78 -20.08 13.47 2.31
N GLU A 79 -19.01 13.93 1.65
CA GLU A 79 -18.46 13.26 0.47
C GLU A 79 -17.87 11.90 0.82
N MET A 80 -17.09 11.83 1.91
CA MET A 80 -16.52 10.59 2.41
C MET A 80 -17.63 9.58 2.73
N PHE A 81 -18.65 10.01 3.48
CA PHE A 81 -19.80 9.17 3.82
C PHE A 81 -20.50 8.63 2.56
N LEU A 82 -20.80 9.49 1.59
CA LEU A 82 -21.46 9.09 0.35
C LEU A 82 -20.61 8.13 -0.49
N LYS A 83 -19.28 8.28 -0.50
CA LYS A 83 -18.38 7.36 -1.22
C LYS A 83 -18.26 6.01 -0.52
N VAL A 84 -18.18 5.98 0.81
CA VAL A 84 -18.17 4.72 1.59
C VAL A 84 -19.50 3.97 1.40
N MET A 85 -20.63 4.67 1.37
CA MET A 85 -21.94 4.05 1.11
C MET A 85 -22.10 3.50 -0.32
N LYS A 86 -21.19 3.81 -1.24
CA LYS A 86 -21.17 3.27 -2.61
C LYS A 86 -20.32 2.00 -2.75
N ILE A 87 -19.65 1.56 -1.70
CA ILE A 87 -18.83 0.35 -1.75
C ILE A 87 -19.72 -0.87 -2.04
N PRO A 88 -19.43 -1.65 -3.10
CA PRO A 88 -20.20 -2.85 -3.43
C PRO A 88 -20.16 -3.92 -2.33
N ASP A 89 -21.28 -4.63 -2.16
CA ASP A 89 -21.45 -5.63 -1.10
C ASP A 89 -20.37 -6.72 -1.10
N ASN A 90 -19.91 -7.13 -2.29
CA ASN A 90 -18.91 -8.18 -2.46
C ASN A 90 -17.53 -7.83 -1.88
N ILE A 91 -17.23 -6.55 -1.65
CA ILE A 91 -15.97 -6.08 -1.04
C ILE A 91 -16.16 -5.39 0.32
N MET A 92 -17.40 -5.30 0.81
CA MET A 92 -17.74 -4.61 2.05
C MET A 92 -17.02 -5.22 3.27
N LEU A 93 -16.98 -6.55 3.35
CA LEU A 93 -16.30 -7.25 4.45
C LEU A 93 -14.78 -6.99 4.45
N LYS A 94 -14.17 -6.93 3.26
CA LYS A 94 -12.75 -6.59 3.13
C LYS A 94 -12.48 -5.14 3.57
N TYR A 95 -13.37 -4.20 3.23
CA TYR A 95 -13.30 -2.83 3.74
C TYR A 95 -13.38 -2.78 5.27
N TYR A 96 -14.30 -3.54 5.85
CA TYR A 96 -14.46 -3.60 7.31
C TYR A 96 -13.20 -4.18 7.99
N GLU A 97 -12.64 -5.27 7.45
CA GLU A 97 -11.43 -5.90 7.99
C GLU A 97 -10.20 -5.01 7.89
N LEU A 98 -10.03 -4.27 6.78
CA LEU A 98 -8.83 -3.46 6.54
C LEU A 98 -8.89 -2.05 7.14
N LEU A 99 -10.10 -1.51 7.39
CA LEU A 99 -10.30 -0.12 7.79
C LEU A 99 -10.99 0.03 9.15
N SER A 100 -11.30 -1.06 9.85
CA SER A 100 -11.83 -1.03 11.20
C SER A 100 -10.94 -1.78 12.18
N GLU A 101 -10.99 -1.39 13.44
CA GLU A 101 -10.23 -2.06 14.52
C GLU A 101 -10.84 -3.40 14.94
N ARG A 102 -12.06 -3.71 14.47
CA ARG A 102 -12.77 -4.93 14.81
C ARG A 102 -12.50 -5.97 13.74
N SER A 103 -12.01 -7.13 14.15
CA SER A 103 -12.01 -8.29 13.27
C SER A 103 -13.45 -8.77 13.05
N LEU A 104 -13.68 -9.41 11.91
CA LEU A 104 -14.88 -10.24 11.70
C LEU A 104 -14.87 -11.45 12.65
#